data_AF-A0A329T8I8-F1
#
_entry.id   AF-A0A329T8I8-F1
#
_cell.length_a   1.000
_cell.length_b   1.000
_cell.length_c   1.000
_cell.angle_alpha   90.00
_cell.angle_beta   90.00
_cell.angle_gamma   90.00
#
_symmetry.space_group_name_H-M   'P 1'
#
loop_
_entity.id
_entity.type
_entity.pdbx_description
1 polymer ?
#
loop_
_entity_poly.entity_id
_entity_poly.type
_entity_poly.pdbx_seq_one_letter_code
_entity_poly.pdbx_strand_id
1 'polypeptide(L)'
;MGLYDAYLAVRHRLHEGDPPEHVAIVITERDLLADGAFDTLTAALGWAFQYGAERVTVSVSVLDEAVVPSLAREFHDLDAPRPMSIRGPDGTESADAPIRVNVGLGGKAEFAAAVRDLAADVDAGELRPEEIDETAVTDRLVFPTEPDLVIKTGAERLSDFAIWQSVYAELYFTDVNWREFRRRDYLRAVLDFQDRQRRFGR
;
A
#
# COMPACT_ATOMS: atom_id res chain seq x y z
N MET A 1 13.82 -20.56 11.35
CA MET A 1 13.12 -19.42 11.99
C MET A 1 13.92 -19.00 13.21
N GLY A 2 14.31 -17.73 13.33
CA GLY A 2 15.09 -17.28 14.48
C GLY A 2 14.24 -17.22 15.75
N LEU A 3 14.85 -17.39 16.93
CA LEU A 3 14.16 -17.30 18.23
C LEU A 3 13.38 -15.99 18.40
N TYR A 4 13.94 -14.88 17.91
CA TYR A 4 13.30 -13.58 17.97
C TYR A 4 12.05 -13.48 17.06
N ASP A 5 12.09 -14.09 15.87
CA ASP A 5 10.94 -14.09 14.96
C ASP A 5 9.78 -14.91 15.56
N ALA A 6 10.10 -16.02 16.22
CA ALA A 6 9.12 -16.85 16.94
C ALA A 6 8.50 -16.10 18.12
N TYR A 7 9.32 -15.38 18.89
CA TYR A 7 8.84 -14.52 19.97
C TYR A 7 7.85 -13.45 19.49
N LEU A 8 8.17 -12.74 18.41
CA LEU A 8 7.27 -11.72 17.85
C LEU A 8 5.96 -12.34 17.34
N ALA A 9 6.02 -13.49 16.69
CA ALA A 9 4.83 -14.19 16.21
C ALA A 9 3.92 -14.66 17.35
N VAL A 10 4.50 -15.10 18.48
CA VAL A 10 3.72 -15.44 19.69
C VAL A 10 3.11 -14.18 20.30
N ARG A 11 3.87 -13.07 20.37
CA ARG A 11 3.33 -11.79 20.88
C ARG A 11 2.13 -11.31 20.07
N HIS A 12 2.23 -11.34 18.75
CA HIS A 12 1.13 -10.96 17.86
C HIS A 12 -0.11 -11.84 18.09
N ARG A 13 0.08 -13.17 18.20
CA ARG A 13 -1.03 -14.11 18.45
C ARG A 13 -1.72 -13.90 19.81
N LEU A 14 -0.95 -13.53 20.82
CA LEU A 14 -1.45 -13.28 22.17
C LEU A 14 -1.86 -11.82 22.39
N HIS A 15 -1.78 -10.98 21.36
CA HIS A 15 -2.13 -9.58 21.46
C HIS A 15 -3.65 -9.41 21.56
N GLU A 16 -4.10 -8.46 22.38
CA GLU A 16 -5.54 -8.21 22.58
C GLU A 16 -6.17 -7.39 21.46
N GLY A 17 -5.41 -6.47 20.84
CA GLY A 17 -5.86 -5.65 19.73
C GLY A 17 -5.81 -6.37 18.38
N ASP A 18 -6.76 -6.05 17.50
CA ASP A 18 -6.88 -6.62 16.16
C ASP A 18 -5.71 -6.21 15.24
N PRO A 19 -5.24 -7.11 14.36
CA PRO A 19 -4.25 -6.76 13.36
C PRO A 19 -4.81 -5.87 12.25
N PRO A 20 -3.96 -5.22 11.44
CA PRO A 20 -4.45 -4.41 10.31
C PRO A 20 -5.04 -5.33 9.23
N GLU A 21 -6.27 -5.06 8.81
CA GLU A 21 -6.97 -5.79 7.73
C GLU A 21 -6.49 -5.31 6.35
N HIS A 22 -6.11 -4.05 6.22
CA HIS A 22 -5.54 -3.48 5.00
C HIS A 22 -4.15 -2.87 5.26
N VAL A 23 -3.13 -3.47 4.65
CA VAL A 23 -1.74 -3.01 4.75
C VAL A 23 -1.30 -2.36 3.44
N ALA A 24 -0.80 -1.14 3.49
CA ALA A 24 -0.11 -0.51 2.37
C ALA A 24 1.42 -0.61 2.55
N ILE A 25 2.12 -1.11 1.55
CA ILE A 25 3.59 -1.18 1.50
C ILE A 25 4.09 -0.16 0.47
N VAL A 26 4.84 0.83 0.92
CA VAL A 26 5.36 1.92 0.09
C VAL A 26 6.86 1.72 -0.11
N ILE A 27 7.24 1.49 -1.36
CA ILE A 27 8.61 1.22 -1.80
C ILE A 27 8.97 2.11 -2.99
N THR A 28 10.25 2.29 -3.25
CA THR A 28 10.72 3.07 -4.41
C THR A 28 11.12 2.15 -5.56
N GLU A 29 11.20 2.69 -6.78
CA GLU A 29 11.80 1.98 -7.92
C GLU A 29 13.21 1.46 -7.59
N ARG A 30 13.99 2.21 -6.81
CA ARG A 30 15.37 1.84 -6.43
C ARG A 30 15.41 0.66 -5.48
N ASP A 31 14.42 0.55 -4.60
CA ASP A 31 14.28 -0.59 -3.69
C ASP A 31 13.98 -1.87 -4.47
N LEU A 32 13.17 -1.78 -5.53
CA LEU A 32 12.76 -2.94 -6.35
C LEU A 32 13.76 -3.34 -7.42
N LEU A 33 14.56 -2.41 -7.92
CA LEU A 33 15.60 -2.71 -8.93
C LEU A 33 16.84 -3.40 -8.34
N ALA A 34 16.90 -3.59 -7.01
CA ALA A 34 17.96 -4.34 -6.37
C ALA A 34 17.75 -5.86 -6.50
N ASP A 35 18.84 -6.61 -6.67
CA ASP A 35 18.79 -8.07 -6.75
C ASP A 35 18.09 -8.69 -5.52
N GLY A 36 17.08 -9.54 -5.76
CA GLY A 36 16.29 -10.22 -4.73
C GLY A 36 15.21 -9.36 -4.05
N ALA A 37 14.97 -8.14 -4.53
CA ALA A 37 13.95 -7.27 -3.95
C ALA A 37 12.51 -7.78 -4.19
N PHE A 38 12.24 -8.41 -5.33
CA PHE A 38 10.95 -9.03 -5.61
C PHE A 38 10.71 -10.29 -4.77
N ASP A 39 11.76 -11.08 -4.47
CA ASP A 39 11.65 -12.19 -3.51
C ASP A 39 11.25 -11.69 -2.12
N THR A 40 11.83 -10.55 -1.72
CA THR A 40 11.47 -9.87 -0.46
C THR A 40 10.04 -9.39 -0.48
N LEU A 41 9.55 -8.87 -1.61
CA LEU A 41 8.16 -8.48 -1.78
C LEU A 41 7.21 -9.68 -1.68
N THR A 42 7.48 -10.78 -2.36
CA THR A 42 6.69 -12.01 -2.27
C THR A 42 6.63 -12.50 -0.82
N ALA A 43 7.75 -12.48 -0.11
CA ALA A 43 7.79 -12.87 1.29
C ALA A 43 6.98 -11.90 2.18
N ALA A 44 7.08 -10.59 1.95
CA ALA A 44 6.32 -9.56 2.68
C ALA A 44 4.80 -9.69 2.46
N LEU A 45 4.37 -9.91 1.21
CA LEU A 45 2.97 -10.21 0.87
C LEU A 45 2.51 -11.47 1.63
N GLY A 46 3.32 -12.53 1.64
CA GLY A 46 3.02 -13.76 2.37
C GLY A 46 2.87 -13.54 3.87
N TRP A 47 3.74 -12.73 4.48
CA TRP A 47 3.62 -12.36 5.90
C TRP A 47 2.37 -11.54 6.16
N ALA A 48 2.01 -10.60 5.27
CA ALA A 48 0.83 -9.78 5.47
C ALA A 48 -0.44 -10.61 5.63
N PHE A 49 -0.71 -11.52 4.70
CA PHE A 49 -1.86 -12.43 4.80
C PHE A 49 -1.71 -13.43 5.96
N GLN A 50 -0.48 -13.81 6.32
CA GLN A 50 -0.24 -14.71 7.46
C GLN A 50 -0.61 -14.07 8.81
N TYR A 51 -0.50 -12.74 8.94
CA TYR A 51 -0.66 -12.02 10.20
C TYR A 51 -1.86 -11.06 10.22
N GLY A 52 -2.90 -11.38 9.45
CA GLY A 52 -4.23 -10.77 9.61
C GLY A 52 -4.66 -9.83 8.50
N ALA A 53 -3.79 -9.46 7.55
CA ALA A 53 -4.23 -8.65 6.43
C ALA A 53 -5.16 -9.46 5.51
N GLU A 54 -6.27 -8.84 5.11
CA GLU A 54 -7.17 -9.32 4.07
C GLU A 54 -6.86 -8.67 2.72
N ARG A 55 -6.28 -7.46 2.75
CA ARG A 55 -5.87 -6.70 1.57
C ARG A 55 -4.46 -6.13 1.74
N VAL A 56 -3.70 -6.13 0.65
CA VAL A 56 -2.40 -5.47 0.57
C VAL A 56 -2.34 -4.54 -0.63
N THR A 57 -1.96 -3.29 -0.40
CA THR A 57 -1.67 -2.34 -1.48
C THR A 57 -0.16 -2.10 -1.54
N VAL A 58 0.47 -2.44 -2.65
CA VAL A 58 1.88 -2.12 -2.92
C VAL A 58 1.93 -0.87 -3.76
N SER A 59 2.66 0.14 -3.32
CA SER A 59 2.90 1.34 -4.10
C SER A 59 4.36 1.54 -4.37
N VAL A 60 4.68 1.63 -5.66
CA VAL A 60 6.01 1.90 -6.16
C VAL A 60 6.11 3.36 -6.57
N SER A 61 6.85 4.12 -5.77
CA SER A 61 7.24 5.48 -6.13
C SER A 61 8.30 5.42 -7.22
N VAL A 62 7.92 5.87 -8.41
CA VAL A 62 8.77 5.94 -9.60
C VAL A 62 9.15 7.39 -9.85
N LEU A 63 10.42 7.65 -10.16
CA LEU A 63 10.91 8.95 -10.60
C LEU A 63 11.07 9.00 -12.12
N ASP A 64 11.40 7.87 -12.74
CA ASP A 64 11.55 7.73 -14.19
C ASP A 64 10.44 6.83 -14.76
N GLU A 65 9.44 7.42 -15.41
CA GLU A 65 8.32 6.66 -16.00
C GLU A 65 8.78 5.60 -17.00
N ALA A 66 9.99 5.71 -17.58
CA ALA A 66 10.54 4.72 -18.48
C ALA A 66 10.75 3.34 -17.81
N VAL A 67 10.85 3.28 -16.47
CA VAL A 67 11.00 2.00 -15.75
C VAL A 67 9.66 1.28 -15.50
N VAL A 68 8.54 1.99 -15.61
CA VAL A 68 7.19 1.47 -15.30
C VAL A 68 6.88 0.19 -16.10
N PRO A 69 7.09 0.10 -17.42
CA PRO A 69 6.75 -1.10 -18.17
C PRO A 69 7.59 -2.32 -17.80
N SER A 70 8.80 -2.10 -17.29
CA SER A 70 9.68 -3.18 -16.83
C SER A 70 9.25 -3.67 -15.45
N LEU A 71 8.97 -2.74 -14.52
CA LEU A 71 8.43 -3.08 -13.21
C LEU A 71 7.08 -3.82 -13.32
N ALA A 72 6.18 -3.34 -14.17
CA ALA A 72 4.88 -3.98 -14.38
C ALA A 72 5.01 -5.44 -14.89
N ARG A 73 6.01 -5.72 -15.72
CA ARG A 73 6.32 -7.09 -16.17
C ARG A 73 6.81 -7.96 -15.01
N GLU A 74 7.75 -7.48 -14.21
CA GLU A 74 8.23 -8.21 -13.01
C GLU A 74 7.08 -8.52 -12.04
N PHE A 75 6.15 -7.58 -11.84
CA PHE A 75 4.96 -7.82 -11.03
C PHE A 75 4.04 -8.89 -11.63
N HIS A 76 3.88 -8.91 -12.95
CA HIS A 76 3.05 -9.91 -13.63
C HIS A 76 3.63 -11.33 -13.48
N ASP A 77 4.95 -11.44 -13.46
CA ASP A 77 5.67 -12.71 -13.31
C ASP A 77 5.88 -13.11 -11.84
N LEU A 78 5.47 -12.27 -10.89
CA LEU A 78 5.64 -12.48 -9.46
C LEU A 78 4.73 -13.62 -8.95
N ASP A 79 5.32 -14.59 -8.26
CA ASP A 79 4.59 -15.67 -7.59
C ASP A 79 3.93 -15.17 -6.29
N ALA A 80 2.86 -14.39 -6.42
CA ALA A 80 2.16 -13.81 -5.27
C ALA A 80 1.27 -14.83 -4.54
N PRO A 81 1.13 -14.71 -3.20
CA PRO A 81 0.34 -15.63 -2.39
C PRO A 81 -1.19 -15.54 -2.62
N ARG A 82 -1.66 -14.50 -3.32
CA ARG A 82 -3.07 -14.21 -3.63
C ARG A 82 -3.16 -13.57 -5.02
N PRO A 83 -4.35 -13.55 -5.66
CA PRO A 83 -4.55 -12.82 -6.90
C PRO A 83 -4.14 -11.34 -6.75
N MET A 84 -3.49 -10.81 -7.79
CA MET A 84 -3.03 -9.43 -7.82
C MET A 84 -3.61 -8.67 -9.01
N SER A 85 -3.86 -7.39 -8.81
CA SER A 85 -4.09 -6.42 -9.88
C SER A 85 -2.93 -5.44 -9.93
N ILE A 86 -2.48 -5.13 -11.15
CA ILE A 86 -1.35 -4.22 -11.39
C ILE A 86 -1.88 -3.04 -12.19
N ARG A 87 -1.61 -1.84 -11.71
CA ARG A 87 -2.01 -0.59 -12.35
C ARG A 87 -0.79 0.26 -12.64
N GLY A 88 -0.61 0.57 -13.91
CA GLY A 88 0.32 1.59 -14.38
C GLY A 88 -0.34 2.98 -14.42
N PRO A 89 0.40 4.01 -14.82
CA PRO A 89 -0.06 5.40 -14.85
C PRO A 89 -1.25 5.63 -15.79
N ASP A 90 -1.35 4.86 -16.88
CA ASP A 90 -2.44 4.96 -17.87
C ASP A 90 -3.60 3.98 -17.62
N GLY A 91 -3.49 3.12 -16.61
CA GLY A 91 -4.52 2.12 -16.32
C GLY A 91 -5.76 2.78 -15.71
N THR A 92 -6.94 2.59 -16.31
CA THR A 92 -8.22 3.07 -15.77
C THR A 92 -9.05 1.97 -15.09
N GLU A 93 -8.69 0.70 -15.28
CA GLU A 93 -9.49 -0.42 -14.79
C GLU A 93 -9.30 -0.66 -13.28
N SER A 94 -10.41 -0.68 -12.56
CA SER A 94 -10.48 -1.14 -11.18
C SER A 94 -10.63 -2.67 -11.18
N ALA A 95 -9.56 -3.37 -10.80
CA ALA A 95 -9.64 -4.79 -10.52
C ALA A 95 -9.59 -5.01 -9.01
N ASP A 96 -10.72 -5.41 -8.44
CA ASP A 96 -10.81 -5.78 -7.03
C ASP A 96 -10.07 -7.10 -6.80
N ALA A 97 -8.82 -6.98 -6.37
CA ALA A 97 -7.96 -8.08 -5.98
C ALA A 97 -7.48 -7.89 -4.54
N PRO A 98 -7.19 -8.99 -3.80
CA PRO A 98 -6.60 -8.91 -2.46
C PRO A 98 -5.23 -8.23 -2.46
N ILE A 99 -4.47 -8.33 -3.55
CA ILE A 99 -3.22 -7.59 -3.75
C ILE A 99 -3.45 -6.55 -4.84
N ARG A 100 -3.16 -5.30 -4.54
CA ARG A 100 -3.25 -4.19 -5.50
C ARG A 100 -1.88 -3.55 -5.63
N VAL A 101 -1.38 -3.42 -6.85
CA VAL A 101 -0.06 -2.85 -7.13
C VAL A 101 -0.23 -1.57 -7.94
N ASN A 102 0.39 -0.50 -7.46
CA ASN A 102 0.51 0.76 -8.16
C ASN A 102 1.97 0.99 -8.57
N VAL A 103 2.19 1.24 -9.86
CA VAL A 103 3.51 1.57 -10.38
C VAL A 103 3.50 2.97 -10.97
N GLY A 104 4.13 3.91 -10.28
CA GLY A 104 4.43 5.25 -10.80
C GLY A 104 3.31 6.28 -10.75
N LEU A 105 2.12 5.95 -10.23
CA LEU A 105 1.11 6.96 -9.94
C LEU A 105 1.36 7.59 -8.55
N GLY A 106 1.79 8.85 -8.54
CA GLY A 106 1.89 9.63 -7.29
C GLY A 106 0.52 10.06 -6.76
N GLY A 107 0.38 10.20 -5.44
CA GLY A 107 -0.89 10.57 -4.79
C GLY A 107 -1.44 11.93 -5.25
N LYS A 108 -0.58 12.92 -5.49
CA LYS A 108 -0.99 14.21 -6.09
C LYS A 108 -1.49 14.07 -7.53
N ALA A 109 -0.83 13.21 -8.33
CA ALA A 109 -1.23 12.98 -9.71
C ALA A 109 -2.57 12.24 -9.78
N GLU A 110 -2.78 11.24 -8.91
CA GLU A 110 -4.06 10.55 -8.71
C GLU A 110 -5.16 11.55 -8.36
N PHE A 111 -4.95 12.38 -7.34
CA PHE A 111 -5.94 13.36 -6.90
C PHE A 111 -6.26 14.38 -8.01
N ALA A 112 -5.25 14.87 -8.73
CA ALA A 112 -5.46 15.79 -9.84
C ALA A 112 -6.22 15.14 -11.02
N ALA A 113 -6.06 13.83 -11.25
CA ALA A 113 -6.83 13.09 -12.22
C ALA A 113 -8.30 12.95 -11.78
N ALA A 114 -8.53 12.56 -10.52
CA ALA A 114 -9.87 12.48 -9.94
C ALA A 114 -10.64 13.81 -10.06
N VAL A 115 -9.98 14.93 -9.75
CA VAL A 115 -10.59 16.27 -9.89
C VAL A 115 -10.90 16.62 -11.35
N ARG A 116 -10.04 16.24 -12.30
CA ARG A 116 -10.28 16.45 -13.74
C ARG A 116 -11.48 15.65 -14.23
N ASP A 117 -11.62 14.40 -13.78
CA ASP A 117 -12.75 13.55 -14.14
C ASP A 117 -14.06 14.09 -13.56
N LEU A 118 -14.07 14.54 -12.30
CA LEU A 118 -15.23 15.19 -11.71
C LEU A 118 -15.61 16.48 -12.46
N ALA A 119 -14.63 17.28 -12.84
CA ALA A 119 -14.86 18.50 -13.61
C ALA A 119 -15.44 18.22 -15.01
N ALA A 120 -15.03 17.13 -15.65
CA ALA A 120 -15.57 16.72 -16.94
C ALA A 120 -17.05 16.33 -16.83
N ASP A 121 -17.43 15.59 -15.78
CA ASP A 121 -18.82 15.19 -15.55
C ASP A 121 -19.72 16.38 -15.20
N VAL A 122 -19.16 17.38 -14.50
CA VAL A 122 -19.84 18.66 -14.26
C VAL A 122 -20.07 19.42 -15.58
N ASP A 123 -19.06 19.50 -16.44
CA ASP A 123 -19.17 20.15 -17.75
C ASP A 123 -20.17 19.43 -18.66
N ALA A 124 -20.24 18.10 -18.58
CA ALA A 124 -21.22 17.27 -19.27
C ALA A 124 -22.65 17.37 -18.70
N GLY A 125 -22.81 17.97 -17.51
CA GLY A 125 -24.10 18.06 -16.80
C GLY A 125 -24.54 16.74 -16.15
N GLU A 126 -23.64 15.78 -16.00
CA GLU A 126 -23.87 14.48 -15.36
C GLU A 126 -23.75 14.56 -13.83
N LEU A 127 -23.05 15.57 -13.32
CA LEU A 127 -22.85 15.84 -11.89
C LEU A 127 -23.01 17.33 -11.60
N ARG A 128 -23.64 17.72 -10.49
CA ARG A 128 -23.65 19.13 -10.06
C ARG A 128 -22.46 19.41 -9.14
N PRO A 129 -21.85 20.60 -9.18
CA PRO A 129 -20.74 20.94 -8.29
C PRO A 129 -21.04 20.73 -6.80
N GLU A 130 -22.28 20.97 -6.38
CA GLU A 130 -22.72 20.81 -4.99
C GLU A 130 -22.86 19.35 -4.55
N GLU A 131 -22.80 18.41 -5.49
CA GLU A 131 -22.83 16.96 -5.23
C GLU A 131 -21.42 16.37 -5.08
N ILE A 132 -20.37 17.17 -5.26
CA ILE A 132 -18.99 16.73 -5.05
C ILE A 132 -18.69 16.76 -3.54
N ASP A 133 -18.75 15.59 -2.92
CA ASP A 133 -18.35 15.33 -1.54
C ASP A 133 -17.11 14.43 -1.45
N GLU A 134 -16.73 14.02 -0.23
CA GLU A 134 -15.59 13.14 0.00
C GLU A 134 -15.75 11.78 -0.69
N THR A 135 -16.98 11.27 -0.78
CA THR A 135 -17.29 10.01 -1.47
C THR A 135 -17.10 10.17 -2.98
N ALA A 136 -17.59 11.26 -3.57
CA ALA A 136 -17.43 11.56 -4.99
C ALA A 136 -15.94 11.63 -5.39
N VAL A 137 -15.08 12.20 -4.54
CA VAL A 137 -13.62 12.18 -4.75
C VAL A 137 -13.07 10.76 -4.61
N THR A 138 -13.45 10.05 -3.55
CA THR A 138 -12.94 8.71 -3.24
C THR A 138 -13.22 7.73 -4.37
N ASP A 139 -14.43 7.77 -4.95
CA ASP A 139 -14.85 6.90 -6.05
C ASP A 139 -14.09 7.13 -7.35
N ARG A 140 -13.39 8.27 -7.48
CA ARG A 140 -12.53 8.62 -8.62
C ARG A 140 -11.07 8.33 -8.38
N LEU A 141 -10.70 7.98 -7.15
CA LEU A 141 -9.35 7.54 -6.88
C LEU A 141 -9.12 6.18 -7.52
N VAL A 142 -7.87 5.97 -7.93
CA VAL A 142 -7.41 4.72 -8.50
C VAL A 142 -7.51 3.61 -7.46
N PHE A 143 -7.32 3.94 -6.18
CA PHE A 143 -7.62 3.06 -5.05
C PHE A 143 -8.49 3.77 -4.01
N PRO A 144 -9.79 3.48 -3.92
CA PRO A 144 -10.70 4.14 -2.97
C PRO A 144 -10.56 3.61 -1.53
N THR A 145 -9.75 2.57 -1.30
CA THR A 145 -9.72 1.87 -0.01
C THR A 145 -8.65 2.44 0.91
N GLU A 146 -9.04 2.85 2.10
CA GLU A 146 -8.16 3.32 3.16
C GLU A 146 -7.36 2.16 3.78
N PRO A 147 -6.03 2.25 3.92
CA PRO A 147 -5.24 1.27 4.67
C PRO A 147 -5.30 1.54 6.18
N ASP A 148 -5.27 0.48 6.97
CA ASP A 148 -5.11 0.58 8.42
C ASP A 148 -3.67 0.93 8.79
N LEU A 149 -2.72 0.32 8.07
CA LEU A 149 -1.28 0.44 8.31
C LEU A 149 -0.54 0.72 7.01
N VAL A 150 0.24 1.81 6.98
CA VAL A 150 1.19 2.12 5.91
C VAL A 150 2.61 1.83 6.41
N ILE A 151 3.28 0.87 5.77
CA ILE A 151 4.68 0.55 6.01
C ILE A 151 5.52 1.20 4.91
N LYS A 152 6.45 2.07 5.31
CA LYS A 152 7.42 2.66 4.40
C LYS A 152 8.85 2.31 4.80
N THR A 153 9.62 1.79 3.84
CA THR A 153 11.05 1.50 4.02
C THR A 153 11.92 2.63 3.48
N GLY A 154 13.09 2.85 4.08
CA GLY A 154 14.18 3.61 3.47
C GLY A 154 14.06 5.13 3.42
N ALA A 155 13.01 5.75 3.97
CA ALA A 155 12.95 7.22 4.11
C ALA A 155 12.11 7.70 5.30
N GLU A 156 12.59 8.73 6.00
CA GLU A 156 11.92 9.39 7.14
C GLU A 156 10.73 10.29 6.74
N ARG A 157 10.42 10.42 5.45
CA ARG A 157 9.35 11.31 4.94
C ARG A 157 8.34 10.52 4.13
N LEU A 158 7.06 10.88 4.18
CA LEU A 158 6.04 10.34 3.27
C LEU A 158 6.48 10.54 1.81
N SER A 159 6.35 9.47 1.01
CA SER A 159 6.36 9.62 -0.44
C SER A 159 5.08 10.33 -0.87
N ASP A 160 5.05 10.85 -2.10
CA ASP A 160 3.81 11.26 -2.76
C ASP A 160 2.92 10.03 -3.03
N PHE A 161 2.34 9.45 -1.98
CA PHE A 161 1.53 8.24 -2.03
C PHE A 161 0.30 8.38 -1.14
N ALA A 162 -0.85 7.94 -1.66
CA ALA A 162 -2.12 7.78 -0.94
C ALA A 162 -2.50 8.95 -0.03
N ILE A 163 -2.29 10.18 -0.49
CA ILE A 163 -2.44 11.40 0.33
C ILE A 163 -3.89 11.58 0.85
N TRP A 164 -4.86 11.03 0.13
CA TRP A 164 -6.27 11.04 0.50
C TRP A 164 -6.61 9.84 1.40
N GLN A 165 -6.22 8.65 0.96
CA GLN A 165 -6.57 7.38 1.59
C GLN A 165 -5.86 7.17 2.93
N SER A 166 -4.70 7.78 3.14
CA SER A 166 -3.88 7.57 4.35
C SER A 166 -4.16 8.54 5.49
N VAL A 167 -5.19 9.41 5.39
CA VAL A 167 -5.48 10.45 6.39
C VAL A 167 -5.67 9.87 7.80
N TYR A 168 -6.27 8.69 7.91
CA TYR A 168 -6.51 8.00 9.18
C TYR A 168 -5.66 6.74 9.38
N ALA A 169 -4.75 6.46 8.44
CA ALA A 169 -3.89 5.28 8.51
C ALA A 169 -2.78 5.46 9.54
N GLU A 170 -2.44 4.39 10.26
CA GLU A 170 -1.22 4.38 11.07
C GLU A 170 0.01 4.29 10.16
N LEU A 171 1.00 5.13 10.43
CA LEU A 171 2.22 5.21 9.62
C LEU A 171 3.38 4.57 10.38
N TYR A 172 4.01 3.58 9.76
CA TYR A 172 5.20 2.91 10.25
C TYR A 172 6.38 3.11 9.28
N PHE A 173 7.34 3.92 9.70
CA PHE A 173 8.58 4.17 8.96
C PHE A 173 9.70 3.30 9.52
N THR A 174 10.47 2.66 8.64
CA THR A 174 11.61 1.87 9.04
C THR A 174 12.86 2.21 8.24
N ASP A 175 13.99 2.28 8.93
CA ASP A 175 15.32 2.49 8.35
C ASP A 175 15.91 1.22 7.73
N VAL A 176 15.19 0.09 7.82
CA VAL A 176 15.60 -1.17 7.21
C VAL A 176 15.57 -1.01 5.68
N ASN A 177 16.70 -1.32 5.06
CA ASN A 177 16.78 -1.40 3.60
C ASN A 177 15.82 -2.49 3.09
N TRP A 178 15.07 -2.20 2.03
CA TRP A 178 14.06 -3.12 1.50
C TRP A 178 14.59 -4.53 1.25
N ARG A 179 15.80 -4.67 0.69
CA ARG A 179 16.44 -5.97 0.44
C ARG A 179 16.70 -6.78 1.71
N GLU A 180 16.89 -6.10 2.83
CA GLU A 180 17.12 -6.72 4.14
C GLU A 180 15.85 -6.82 4.97
N PHE A 181 14.70 -6.43 4.43
CA PHE A 181 13.42 -6.46 5.12
C PHE A 181 12.99 -7.91 5.39
N ARG A 182 12.81 -8.23 6.67
CA ARG A 182 12.53 -9.60 7.12
C ARG A 182 11.19 -9.66 7.84
N ARG A 183 10.73 -10.89 8.06
CA ARG A 183 9.50 -11.18 8.83
C ARG A 183 9.43 -10.45 10.18
N ARG A 184 10.56 -10.29 10.87
CA ARG A 184 10.61 -9.57 12.15
C ARG A 184 10.28 -8.08 12.00
N ASP A 185 10.66 -7.47 10.89
CA ASP A 185 10.45 -6.05 10.64
C ASP A 185 8.99 -5.80 10.29
N TYR A 186 8.39 -6.71 9.52
CA TYR A 186 6.94 -6.74 9.32
C TYR A 186 6.17 -6.93 10.64
N LEU A 187 6.54 -7.93 11.46
CA LEU A 187 5.88 -8.18 12.75
C LEU A 187 6.03 -7.01 13.73
N ARG A 188 7.14 -6.28 13.69
CA ARG A 188 7.31 -5.05 14.49
C ARG A 188 6.32 -3.96 14.07
N ALA A 189 6.10 -3.79 12.77
CA ALA A 189 5.13 -2.83 12.26
C ALA A 189 3.70 -3.18 12.69
N VAL A 190 3.32 -4.46 12.58
CA VAL A 190 2.00 -4.94 13.02
C VAL A 190 1.81 -4.77 14.53
N LEU A 191 2.82 -5.13 15.33
CA LEU A 191 2.73 -4.96 16.78
C LEU A 191 2.65 -3.48 17.19
N ASP A 192 3.38 -2.58 16.51
CA ASP A 192 3.28 -1.14 16.77
C ASP A 192 1.86 -0.62 16.46
N PHE A 193 1.26 -1.06 15.34
CA PHE A 193 -0.14 -0.78 15.02
C PHE A 193 -1.09 -1.26 16.13
N GLN A 194 -0.97 -2.52 16.54
CA GLN A 194 -1.83 -3.12 17.57
C GLN A 194 -1.68 -2.42 18.92
N ASP A 195 -0.46 -2.03 19.30
CA ASP A 195 -0.17 -1.29 20.54
C ASP A 195 -0.79 0.12 20.51
N ARG A 196 -0.88 0.76 19.34
CA ARG A 196 -1.51 2.09 19.17
C ARG A 196 -3.03 2.05 19.18
N GLN A 197 -3.65 1.10 18.48
CA GLN A 197 -5.12 0.93 18.48
C GLN A 197 -5.68 0.81 19.91
N ARG A 198 -4.98 0.04 20.77
CA ARG A 198 -5.36 -0.10 22.18
C ARG A 198 -5.38 1.23 22.95
N ARG A 199 -4.54 2.21 22.60
CA ARG A 199 -4.50 3.52 23.27
C ARG A 199 -5.71 4.38 22.94
N PHE A 200 -6.33 4.15 21.78
CA PHE A 200 -7.53 4.85 21.36
C PHE A 200 -8.83 4.20 21.83
N GLY A 201 -8.74 3.07 22.57
CA GLY A 201 -9.88 2.44 23.24
C GLY A 201 -10.93 1.88 22.28
N ARG A 202 -10.53 1.54 21.05
CA ARG A 202 -11.27 0.58 20.22
C ARG A 202 -11.05 -0.82 20.77
#